data_AF-A0A0C2DA24-F1
#
_entry.id   AF-A0A0C2DA24-F1
#
_cell.length_a   1.000
_cell.length_b   1.000
_cell.length_c   1.000
_cell.angle_alpha   90.00
_cell.angle_beta   90.00
_cell.angle_gamma   90.00
#
_symmetry.space_group_name_H-M   'P 1'
#
loop_
_entity.id
_entity.type
_entity.pdbx_description
1 polymer ?
#
loop_
_entity_poly.entity_id
_entity_poly.type
_entity_poly.pdbx_seq_one_letter_code
_entity_poly.pdbx_strand_id
1 'polypeptide(L)'
;MCVCMDRTLPTAAYNYTVESEKENYKTTTEYSWVPVPDKSLIERYMRALPENERPVIGSVGEQNRKSRLQFQLPLYDCNVEDARFADDKDKEVLRRFVENVRKHVIGVGQVKEVKPKKSTSTAGSQADGVDGITNELTGIDLQDVECKSCVKPIPVGDVGIKTDHGPKDVSACI
;
A
#
# COMPACT_ATOMS: atom_id res chain seq x y z
N MET A 1 -4.27 -11.65 19.09
CA MET A 1 -5.44 -11.53 18.19
C MET A 1 -4.95 -11.28 16.79
N CYS A 2 -5.26 -12.19 15.87
CA CYS A 2 -4.95 -12.02 14.45
C CYS A 2 -5.83 -10.87 13.94
N VAL A 3 -5.22 -9.75 13.55
CA VAL A 3 -5.95 -8.70 12.84
C VAL A 3 -6.07 -9.19 11.40
N CYS A 4 -7.05 -10.07 11.17
CA CYS A 4 -7.53 -10.32 9.83
C CYS A 4 -8.16 -8.99 9.38
N MET A 5 -7.43 -8.20 8.58
CA MET A 5 -8.02 -7.00 7.97
C MET A 5 -9.33 -7.37 7.29
N ASP A 6 -10.28 -6.44 7.28
CA ASP A 6 -11.55 -6.58 6.58
C ASP A 6 -11.30 -7.01 5.13
N ARG A 7 -11.62 -8.28 4.84
CA ARG A 7 -11.29 -9.00 3.59
C ARG A 7 -12.17 -8.58 2.40
N THR A 8 -13.07 -7.62 2.59
CA THR A 8 -14.12 -7.31 1.61
C THR A 8 -13.74 -6.23 0.59
N LEU A 9 -12.68 -5.46 0.83
CA LEU A 9 -12.27 -4.38 -0.06
C LEU A 9 -11.08 -4.79 -0.96
N PRO A 10 -11.18 -4.60 -2.29
CA PRO A 10 -10.09 -4.90 -3.20
C PRO A 10 -8.89 -3.98 -2.94
N THR A 11 -7.72 -4.57 -2.71
CA THR A 11 -6.46 -3.85 -2.48
C THR A 11 -5.77 -3.40 -3.77
N ALA A 12 -6.25 -3.89 -4.92
CA ALA A 12 -5.72 -3.58 -6.25
C ALA A 12 -6.81 -3.73 -7.33
N ALA A 13 -6.60 -3.10 -8.47
CA ALA A 13 -7.39 -3.30 -9.69
C ALA A 13 -6.50 -3.83 -10.84
N TYR A 14 -7.12 -4.53 -11.77
CA TYR A 14 -6.46 -5.16 -12.92
C TYR A 14 -7.05 -4.64 -14.22
N ASN A 15 -6.25 -4.60 -15.29
CA ASN A 15 -6.66 -4.08 -16.60
C ASN A 15 -7.31 -2.68 -16.47
N TYR A 16 -6.61 -1.79 -15.79
CA TYR A 16 -7.09 -0.46 -15.44
C TYR A 16 -6.64 0.57 -16.47
N THR A 17 -7.59 1.33 -16.99
CA THR A 17 -7.34 2.35 -18.01
C THR A 17 -7.32 3.74 -17.40
N VAL A 18 -6.22 4.47 -17.61
CA VAL A 18 -6.08 5.88 -17.23
C VAL A 18 -6.10 6.73 -18.49
N GLU A 19 -7.06 7.65 -18.53
CA GLU A 19 -7.08 8.72 -19.53
C GLU A 19 -6.46 9.97 -18.94
N SER A 20 -5.46 10.52 -19.64
CA SER A 20 -4.82 11.78 -19.31
C SER A 20 -4.98 12.77 -20.45
N GLU A 21 -5.35 14.00 -20.12
CA GLU A 21 -5.51 15.10 -21.08
C GLU A 21 -4.43 16.14 -20.80
N LYS A 22 -3.60 16.43 -21.80
CA LYS A 22 -2.59 17.49 -21.73
C LYS A 22 -2.71 18.37 -22.96
N GLU A 23 -3.18 19.61 -22.77
CA GLU A 23 -3.14 20.84 -23.62
C GLU A 23 -3.42 20.73 -25.15
N ASN A 24 -3.60 19.54 -25.72
CA ASN A 24 -4.11 19.24 -27.06
C ASN A 24 -4.16 17.73 -27.40
N TYR A 25 -3.66 16.85 -26.52
CA TYR A 25 -3.64 15.41 -26.78
C TYR A 25 -4.25 14.63 -25.62
N LYS A 26 -5.07 13.62 -25.97
CA LYS A 26 -5.61 12.63 -25.05
C LYS A 26 -4.72 11.39 -25.14
N THR A 27 -4.07 11.03 -24.03
CA THR A 27 -3.29 9.80 -23.92
C THR A 27 -4.02 8.82 -23.02
N THR A 28 -4.31 7.65 -23.58
CA THR A 28 -4.88 6.51 -22.85
C THR A 28 -3.76 5.53 -22.53
N THR A 29 -3.55 5.24 -21.24
CA THR A 29 -2.57 4.24 -20.78
C THR A 29 -3.31 3.10 -20.08
N GLU A 30 -3.01 1.87 -20.46
CA GLU A 30 -3.60 0.67 -19.86
C GLU A 30 -2.58 -0.04 -18.97
N TYR A 31 -2.94 -0.21 -17.70
CA TYR A 31 -2.13 -0.91 -16.72
C TYR A 31 -2.71 -2.29 -16.43
N SER A 32 -1.87 -3.32 -16.49
CA SER A 32 -2.22 -4.69 -16.08
C SER A 32 -2.55 -4.78 -14.58
N TRP A 33 -1.97 -3.90 -13.75
CA TRP A 33 -2.17 -3.84 -12.30
C TRP A 33 -2.01 -2.41 -11.77
N VAL A 34 -2.89 -1.99 -10.86
CA VAL A 34 -2.77 -0.73 -10.12
C VAL A 34 -3.08 -0.94 -8.63
N PRO A 35 -2.44 -0.19 -7.71
CA PRO A 35 -2.90 -0.14 -6.32
C PRO A 35 -4.30 0.53 -6.25
N VAL A 36 -5.09 0.22 -5.21
CA VAL A 36 -6.42 0.77 -4.83
C VAL A 36 -6.97 1.93 -5.69
N PRO A 37 -8.25 1.91 -6.15
CA PRO A 37 -8.75 2.64 -7.34
C PRO A 37 -8.90 4.17 -7.26
N ASP A 38 -8.13 4.91 -6.43
CA ASP A 38 -8.09 6.38 -6.54
C ASP A 38 -7.19 6.81 -7.71
N LYS A 39 -7.79 7.41 -8.76
CA LYS A 39 -7.09 7.81 -9.99
C LYS A 39 -5.88 8.73 -9.72
N SER A 40 -6.04 9.73 -8.84
CA SER A 40 -4.96 10.66 -8.48
C SER A 40 -3.77 9.95 -7.83
N LEU A 41 -4.07 9.03 -6.91
CA LEU A 41 -3.05 8.26 -6.22
C LEU A 41 -2.34 7.28 -7.15
N ILE A 42 -3.08 6.64 -8.08
CA ILE A 42 -2.53 5.75 -9.10
C ILE A 42 -1.56 6.51 -10.01
N GLU A 43 -1.94 7.67 -10.52
CA GLU A 43 -1.07 8.46 -11.40
C GLU A 43 0.23 8.88 -10.70
N ARG A 44 0.15 9.29 -9.42
CA ARG A 44 1.33 9.63 -8.61
C ARG A 44 2.20 8.41 -8.34
N TYR A 45 1.59 7.28 -7.97
CA TYR A 45 2.28 6.00 -7.77
C TYR A 45 3.03 5.54 -9.01
N MET A 46 2.35 5.55 -10.16
CA MET A 46 2.97 5.14 -11.43
C MET A 46 4.10 6.08 -11.83
N ARG A 47 3.98 7.38 -11.57
CA ARG A 47 5.05 8.36 -11.83
C ARG A 47 6.28 8.12 -10.96
N ALA A 48 6.08 7.71 -9.70
CA ALA A 48 7.17 7.42 -8.77
C ALA A 48 7.96 6.15 -9.16
N LEU A 49 7.33 5.20 -9.85
CA LEU A 49 8.01 4.02 -10.37
C LEU A 49 8.95 4.35 -11.56
N PRO A 50 10.11 3.65 -11.64
CA PRO A 50 10.90 3.61 -12.86
C PRO A 50 10.04 3.17 -14.06
N GLU A 51 10.24 3.80 -15.22
CA GLU A 51 9.39 3.56 -16.39
C GLU A 51 9.37 2.09 -16.84
N ASN A 52 10.50 1.39 -16.71
CA ASN A 52 10.65 -0.03 -17.03
C ASN A 52 10.01 -0.97 -15.99
N GLU A 53 9.59 -0.47 -14.84
CA GLU A 53 8.90 -1.25 -13.79
C GLU A 53 7.39 -0.99 -13.75
N ARG A 54 6.89 -0.01 -14.51
CA ARG A 54 5.46 0.28 -14.60
C ARG A 54 4.73 -0.88 -15.29
N PRO A 55 3.66 -1.42 -14.70
CA PRO A 55 2.95 -2.60 -15.22
C PRO A 55 2.00 -2.25 -16.38
N VAL A 56 2.46 -1.51 -17.38
CA VAL A 56 1.70 -1.17 -18.60
C VAL A 56 1.50 -2.43 -19.45
N ILE A 57 0.31 -2.64 -20.02
CA ILE A 57 0.01 -3.82 -20.85
C ILE A 57 1.02 -3.93 -22.01
N GLY A 58 1.63 -5.11 -22.17
CA GLY A 58 2.63 -5.40 -23.20
C GLY A 58 4.06 -4.93 -22.87
N SER A 59 4.28 -4.29 -21.72
CA SER A 59 5.60 -3.77 -21.34
C SER A 59 6.45 -4.79 -20.58
N VAL A 60 7.76 -4.52 -20.47
CA VAL A 60 8.67 -5.26 -19.60
C VAL A 60 8.24 -5.16 -18.13
N GLY A 61 7.66 -4.02 -17.71
CA GLY A 61 7.16 -3.84 -16.36
C GLY A 61 5.97 -4.76 -16.03
N GLU A 62 5.11 -5.06 -17.00
CA GLU A 62 4.06 -6.08 -16.82
C GLU A 62 4.66 -7.46 -16.57
N GLN A 63 5.67 -7.85 -17.37
CA GLN A 63 6.34 -9.13 -17.19
C GLN A 63 7.04 -9.22 -15.83
N ASN A 64 7.78 -8.17 -15.46
CA ASN A 64 8.43 -8.06 -14.15
C ASN A 64 7.41 -8.18 -13.01
N ARG A 65 6.26 -7.52 -13.12
CA ARG A 65 5.19 -7.60 -12.12
C ARG A 65 4.64 -9.03 -12.02
N LYS A 66 4.41 -9.71 -13.15
CA LYS A 66 3.95 -11.11 -13.20
C LYS A 66 4.98 -12.05 -12.57
N SER A 67 6.26 -11.91 -12.88
CA SER A 67 7.34 -12.70 -12.26
C SER A 67 7.40 -12.47 -10.75
N ARG A 68 7.28 -11.23 -10.28
CA ARG A 68 7.27 -10.91 -8.83
C ARG A 68 6.04 -11.48 -8.10
N LEU A 69 4.89 -11.62 -8.76
CA LEU A 69 3.69 -12.24 -8.18
C LEU A 69 3.91 -13.71 -7.81
N GLN A 70 4.76 -14.43 -8.55
CA GLN A 70 5.01 -15.86 -8.31
C GLN A 70 5.67 -16.14 -6.95
N PHE A 71 6.34 -15.14 -6.38
CA PHE A 71 7.00 -15.24 -5.08
C PHE A 71 6.10 -14.77 -3.92
N GLN A 72 4.87 -14.31 -4.20
CA GLN A 72 3.92 -13.94 -3.15
C GLN A 72 3.21 -15.18 -2.63
N LEU A 73 3.15 -15.32 -1.31
CA LEU A 73 2.35 -16.38 -0.69
C LEU A 73 0.86 -16.08 -0.91
N PRO A 74 0.07 -17.05 -1.39
CA PRO A 74 -1.37 -16.93 -1.41
C PRO A 74 -1.92 -16.62 -0.02
N LEU A 75 -3.03 -15.87 0.02
CA LEU A 75 -3.65 -15.42 1.27
C LEU A 75 -4.01 -16.59 2.22
N TYR A 76 -4.37 -17.75 1.64
CA TYR A 76 -4.77 -18.94 2.38
C TYR A 76 -3.60 -19.78 2.90
N ASP A 77 -2.41 -19.62 2.32
CA ASP A 77 -1.23 -20.45 2.62
C ASP A 77 -0.54 -20.04 3.93
N CYS A 78 -0.98 -18.95 4.56
CA CYS A 78 -0.43 -18.45 5.81
C CYS A 78 -1.20 -18.91 7.06
N ASN A 79 -2.32 -19.64 6.91
CA ASN A 79 -3.10 -20.14 8.06
C ASN A 79 -2.67 -21.55 8.46
N VAL A 80 -1.88 -21.64 9.53
CA VAL A 80 -1.38 -22.91 10.09
C VAL A 80 -2.54 -23.81 10.57
N GLU A 81 -3.63 -23.23 11.08
CA GLU A 81 -4.75 -23.99 11.63
C GLU A 81 -5.67 -24.54 10.53
N ASP A 82 -5.78 -23.83 9.40
CA ASP A 82 -6.56 -24.26 8.23
C ASP A 82 -5.75 -25.15 7.27
N ALA A 83 -4.51 -25.53 7.64
CA ALA A 83 -3.69 -26.46 6.87
C ALA A 83 -4.29 -27.88 6.91
N ARG A 84 -5.38 -28.05 6.15
CA ARG A 84 -6.03 -29.34 5.92
C ARG A 84 -4.96 -30.24 5.31
N PHE A 85 -4.72 -31.40 5.94
CA PHE A 85 -3.73 -32.41 5.55
C PHE A 85 -2.29 -32.26 6.09
N ALA A 86 -1.99 -31.27 6.94
CA ALA A 86 -0.69 -31.17 7.61
C ALA A 86 -0.67 -31.94 8.95
N ASP A 87 0.39 -32.72 9.20
CA ASP A 87 0.65 -33.29 10.52
C ASP A 87 1.18 -32.21 11.49
N ASP A 88 1.32 -32.53 12.78
CA ASP A 88 1.77 -31.54 13.77
C ASP A 88 3.20 -31.04 13.52
N LYS A 89 4.05 -31.85 12.86
CA LYS A 89 5.41 -31.45 12.49
C LYS A 89 5.39 -30.49 11.31
N ASP A 90 4.56 -30.76 10.30
CA ASP A 90 4.36 -29.90 9.15
C ASP A 90 3.77 -28.55 9.57
N LYS A 91 2.82 -28.55 10.52
CA LYS A 91 2.28 -27.32 11.11
C LYS A 91 3.34 -26.51 11.83
N GLU A 92 4.24 -27.15 12.58
CA GLU A 92 5.37 -26.48 13.23
C GLU A 92 6.32 -25.84 12.21
N VAL A 93 6.65 -26.55 11.13
CA VAL A 93 7.49 -26.05 10.04
C VAL A 93 6.82 -24.85 9.35
N LEU A 94 5.53 -24.97 9.02
CA LEU A 94 4.75 -23.89 8.43
C LEU A 94 4.68 -22.67 9.35
N ARG A 95 4.51 -22.86 10.66
CA ARG A 95 4.50 -21.77 11.64
C ARG A 95 5.82 -21.00 11.64
N ARG A 96 6.95 -21.72 11.71
CA ARG A 96 8.29 -21.10 11.65
C ARG A 96 8.53 -20.37 10.33
N PHE A 97 8.07 -20.95 9.22
CA PHE A 97 8.15 -20.32 7.92
C PHE A 97 7.36 -19.01 7.87
N VAL A 98 6.09 -19.03 8.29
CA VAL A 98 5.22 -17.84 8.32
C VAL A 98 5.78 -16.76 9.27
N GLU A 99 6.30 -17.14 10.44
CA GLU A 99 6.98 -16.21 11.36
C GLU A 99 8.23 -15.58 10.73
N ASN A 100 9.05 -16.39 10.05
CA ASN A 100 10.23 -15.90 9.36
C ASN A 100 9.86 -14.93 8.23
N VAL A 101 8.83 -15.24 7.45
CA VAL A 101 8.30 -14.36 6.40
C VAL A 101 7.79 -13.05 7.01
N ARG A 102 6.97 -13.09 8.07
CA ARG A 102 6.47 -11.89 8.74
C ARG A 102 7.58 -11.00 9.31
N LYS A 103 8.69 -11.59 9.75
CA LYS A 103 9.83 -10.85 10.31
C LYS A 103 10.67 -10.17 9.24
N HIS A 104 10.85 -10.79 8.09
CA HIS A 104 11.81 -10.33 7.06
C HIS A 104 11.15 -9.75 5.81
N VAL A 105 9.85 -9.97 5.62
CA VAL A 105 9.09 -9.48 4.46
C VAL A 105 8.10 -8.42 4.92
N ILE A 106 8.06 -7.33 4.16
CA ILE A 106 7.38 -6.08 4.50
C ILE A 106 5.83 -6.22 4.48
N GLY A 107 5.29 -7.33 3.97
CA GLY A 107 3.84 -7.60 3.96
C GLY A 107 3.11 -6.84 2.85
N VAL A 108 1.83 -6.52 3.10
CA VAL A 108 0.98 -5.78 2.17
C VAL A 108 1.20 -4.28 2.36
N GLY A 109 1.66 -3.62 1.29
CA GLY A 109 1.80 -2.17 1.24
C GLY A 109 0.49 -1.48 0.85
N GLN A 110 0.07 -0.50 1.65
CA GLN A 110 -0.97 0.46 1.30
C GLN A 110 -0.34 1.75 0.79
N VAL A 111 -0.71 2.17 -0.41
CA VAL A 111 -0.29 3.45 -0.96
C VAL A 111 -1.06 4.57 -0.25
N LYS A 112 -0.34 5.58 0.24
CA LYS A 112 -0.89 6.77 0.90
C LYS A 112 -0.17 8.01 0.42
N GLU A 113 -0.89 9.12 0.38
CA GLU A 113 -0.30 10.45 0.16
C GLU A 113 0.37 10.95 1.43
N VAL A 114 1.57 11.54 1.30
CA VAL A 114 2.27 12.22 2.38
C VAL A 114 1.64 13.59 2.61
N LYS A 115 0.98 13.76 3.76
CA LYS A 115 0.30 15.01 4.13
C LYS A 115 1.17 15.86 5.06
N PRO A 116 1.05 17.20 5.02
CA PRO A 116 1.78 18.06 5.95
C PRO A 116 1.26 17.90 7.39
N LYS A 117 2.13 18.12 8.38
CA LYS A 117 1.77 18.20 9.80
C LYS A 117 0.69 19.27 9.99
N LYS A 118 -0.51 18.91 10.47
CA LYS A 118 -1.41 19.89 11.07
C LYS A 118 -0.79 20.31 12.40
N SER A 119 -0.29 21.55 12.49
CA SER A 119 0.16 22.13 13.76
C SER A 119 -1.02 22.14 14.74
N THR A 120 -0.93 21.36 15.81
CA THR A 120 -1.83 21.48 16.96
C THR A 120 -1.48 22.79 17.67
N SER A 121 -2.20 23.86 17.34
CA SER A 121 -2.19 25.09 18.14
C SER A 121 -3.01 24.85 19.40
N THR A 122 -2.35 24.64 20.54
CA THR A 122 -2.98 24.82 21.85
C THR A 122 -3.11 26.31 22.15
N ALA A 123 -4.35 26.83 22.15
CA ALA A 123 -4.79 27.96 22.99
C ALA A 123 -6.32 28.09 22.90
N GLY A 124 -7.02 28.02 24.03
CA GLY A 124 -8.48 28.05 24.08
C GLY A 124 -9.10 29.45 23.95
N SER A 125 -10.36 29.50 23.51
CA SER A 125 -11.46 30.36 24.01
C SER A 125 -12.77 30.08 23.24
N GLN A 126 -13.90 30.34 23.89
CA GLN A 126 -15.29 29.91 23.63
C GLN A 126 -15.95 30.47 22.35
N ALA A 127 -16.84 29.69 21.70
CA ALA A 127 -18.30 29.92 21.52
C ALA A 127 -18.91 29.25 20.26
N ASP A 128 -20.01 28.51 20.50
CA ASP A 128 -21.21 28.21 19.70
C ASP A 128 -21.18 27.65 18.25
N GLY A 129 -21.93 26.55 18.04
CA GLY A 129 -22.76 26.37 16.83
C GLY A 129 -22.57 25.11 15.97
N VAL A 130 -23.26 24.03 16.35
CA VAL A 130 -24.00 23.00 15.56
C VAL A 130 -23.44 22.31 14.29
N ASP A 131 -23.62 20.97 14.34
CA ASP A 131 -23.93 19.99 13.28
C ASP A 131 -22.82 19.33 12.43
N GLY A 132 -22.86 17.99 12.43
CA GLY A 132 -22.61 17.21 11.22
C GLY A 132 -21.55 16.12 11.30
N ILE A 133 -21.97 14.94 11.72
CA ILE A 133 -21.33 13.62 11.60
C ILE A 133 -20.41 13.50 10.36
N THR A 134 -19.09 13.35 10.55
CA THR A 134 -18.23 12.70 9.55
C THR A 134 -17.02 11.99 10.18
N ASN A 135 -17.07 10.66 10.10
CA ASN A 135 -16.00 9.67 10.04
C ASN A 135 -14.76 9.80 10.95
N GLU A 136 -14.71 8.90 11.93
CA GLU A 136 -13.50 8.32 12.49
C GLU A 136 -12.63 7.66 11.40
N LEU A 137 -11.87 8.47 10.67
CA LEU A 137 -10.64 8.03 10.01
C LEU A 137 -9.51 8.28 11.00
N THR A 138 -9.25 7.27 11.82
CA THR A 138 -8.13 7.26 12.77
C THR A 138 -6.84 7.62 12.04
N GLY A 139 -6.35 8.81 12.39
CA GLY A 139 -5.26 9.51 11.74
C GLY A 139 -3.95 8.74 11.82
N ILE A 140 -3.22 8.79 10.71
CA ILE A 140 -1.78 8.57 10.73
C ILE A 140 -1.21 9.93 10.40
N ASP A 141 -0.87 10.68 11.44
CA ASP A 141 -0.08 11.89 11.34
C ASP A 141 1.35 11.48 10.97
N LEU A 142 1.59 11.36 9.66
CA LEU A 142 2.89 11.05 9.10
C LEU A 142 3.78 12.29 9.20
N GLN A 143 4.48 12.40 10.32
CA GLN A 143 5.54 13.39 10.57
C GLN A 143 6.75 13.08 9.68
N ASP A 144 7.41 14.10 9.12
CA ASP A 144 8.71 14.07 8.39
C ASP A 144 9.18 12.67 7.99
N VAL A 145 8.54 12.16 6.92
CA VAL A 145 8.55 10.74 6.58
C VAL A 145 9.83 10.41 5.82
N GLU A 146 10.74 9.65 6.44
CA GLU A 146 11.95 9.16 5.77
C GLU A 146 11.74 7.77 5.17
N CYS A 147 12.35 7.53 4.02
CA CYS A 147 12.35 6.23 3.38
C CYS A 147 13.24 5.24 4.14
N LYS A 148 12.69 4.09 4.52
CA LYS A 148 13.51 3.04 5.15
C LYS A 148 14.62 2.48 4.27
N SER A 149 14.44 2.45 2.94
CA SER A 149 15.42 1.87 2.01
C SER A 149 16.59 2.81 1.70
N CYS A 150 16.34 4.12 1.62
CA CYS A 150 17.35 5.09 1.18
C CYS A 150 17.58 6.26 2.14
N VAL A 151 16.84 6.31 3.27
CA VAL A 151 16.94 7.33 4.34
C VAL A 151 16.70 8.76 3.85
N LYS A 152 16.09 8.92 2.66
CA LYS A 152 15.74 10.23 2.10
C LYS A 152 14.35 10.65 2.57
N PRO A 153 14.12 11.95 2.82
CA PRO A 153 12.79 12.46 3.11
C PRO A 153 11.87 12.29 1.90
N ILE A 154 10.63 11.87 2.14
CA ILE A 154 9.57 11.80 1.14
C ILE A 154 8.85 13.16 1.12
N PRO A 155 8.79 13.87 -0.02
CA PRO A 155 8.15 15.18 -0.09
C PRO A 155 6.67 15.13 0.26
N VAL A 156 6.15 16.22 0.84
CA VAL A 156 4.70 16.40 0.99
C VAL A 156 4.05 16.48 -0.39
N GLY A 157 2.95 15.75 -0.59
CA GLY A 157 2.23 15.63 -1.86
C GLY A 157 2.66 14.43 -2.73
N ASP A 158 3.81 13.82 -2.41
CA ASP A 158 4.22 12.54 -2.98
C ASP A 158 3.52 11.36 -2.28
N VAL A 159 3.77 10.16 -2.79
CA VAL A 159 3.19 8.92 -2.29
C VAL A 159 4.21 8.11 -1.49
N GLY A 160 3.76 7.59 -0.35
CA GLY A 160 4.49 6.63 0.46
C GLY A 160 3.75 5.30 0.56
N ILE A 161 4.49 4.23 0.82
CA ILE A 161 3.90 2.92 1.12
C ILE A 161 3.91 2.72 2.64
N LYS A 162 2.71 2.58 3.23
CA LYS A 162 2.55 2.10 4.60
C LYS A 162 2.43 0.58 4.59
N THR A 163 3.11 -0.09 5.50
CA THR A 163 3.16 -1.56 5.51
C THR A 163 2.42 -2.07 6.75
N ASP A 164 1.74 -3.21 6.62
CA ASP A 164 1.01 -3.87 7.73
C ASP A 164 1.96 -4.67 8.65
N HIS A 165 3.09 -5.10 8.10
CA HIS A 165 4.14 -5.83 8.78
C HIS A 165 5.44 -5.00 8.82
N GLY A 166 6.20 -5.19 9.89
CA GLY A 166 7.38 -4.38 10.21
C GLY A 166 7.10 -3.26 11.22
N PRO A 167 8.12 -2.44 11.56
CA PRO A 167 7.94 -1.35 12.53
C PRO A 167 6.87 -0.36 12.05
N LYS A 168 5.98 0.06 12.96
CA LYS A 168 4.72 0.78 12.64
C LYS A 168 4.91 2.20 12.06
N ASP A 169 6.14 2.70 12.10
CA ASP A 169 6.54 4.04 11.64
C ASP A 169 7.33 4.00 10.31
N VAL A 170 7.22 2.88 9.58
CA VAL A 170 8.03 2.65 8.39
C VAL A 170 7.27 2.99 7.12
N SER A 171 7.81 3.98 6.42
CA SER A 171 7.51 4.33 5.04
C SER A 171 8.60 3.84 4.11
N ALA A 172 8.21 3.27 2.97
CA ALA A 172 9.12 3.03 1.86
C ALA A 172 8.85 4.04 0.73
N CYS A 173 9.92 4.63 0.18
CA CYS A 173 9.86 5.18 -1.18
C CYS A 173 9.57 4.05 -2.16
N ILE A 174 8.90 4.43 -3.24
CA ILE A 174 8.71 3.61 -4.44
C ILE A 174 9.98 3.60 -5.27
#